data_AF-A0A9D1I0F1-F1
#
_entry.id   AF-A0A9D1I0F1-F1
#
_cell.length_a   1.000
_cell.length_b   1.000
_cell.length_c   1.000
_cell.angle_alpha   90.00
_cell.angle_beta   90.00
_cell.angle_gamma   90.00
#
_symmetry.space_group_name_H-M   'P 1'
#
loop_
_entity.id
_entity.type
_entity.pdbx_description
1 polymer ?
#
loop_
_entity_poly.entity_id
_entity_poly.type
_entity_poly.pdbx_seq_one_letter_code
_entity_poly.pdbx_strand_id
1 'polypeptide(L)'
;MNVYDQAHNLAQAIKESEEFKQFDASRKEIKENPQLDEAVKDLMNRQFEIQAAQMMGNEPDAESMEKLQQLSAIMMQDPLAARYLQCQMRFSMMMADVYKIIGETADMGIGPAAGGENE
;
A
#
# COMPACT_ATOMS: atom_id res chain seq x y z
N MET A 1 -7.26 24.51 19.31
CA MET A 1 -7.06 23.20 18.67
C MET A 1 -5.59 23.09 18.32
N ASN A 2 -4.88 22.11 18.89
CA ASN A 2 -3.45 21.90 18.65
C ASN A 2 -3.22 20.89 17.50
N VAL A 3 -1.96 20.65 17.12
CA VAL A 3 -1.60 19.74 16.02
C VAL A 3 -2.02 18.29 16.30
N TYR A 4 -1.98 17.85 17.55
CA TYR A 4 -2.42 16.49 17.93
C TYR A 4 -3.94 16.32 17.81
N ASP A 5 -4.72 17.34 18.18
CA ASP A 5 -6.17 17.34 17.99
C ASP A 5 -6.51 17.22 16.49
N GLN A 6 -5.77 17.93 15.64
CA GLN A 6 -5.95 17.85 14.17
C GLN A 6 -5.54 16.48 13.63
N ALA A 7 -4.46 15.89 14.12
CA ALA A 7 -4.04 14.54 13.74
C ALA A 7 -5.09 13.48 14.12
N HIS A 8 -5.71 13.61 15.31
CA HIS A 8 -6.82 12.74 15.71
C HIS A 8 -8.04 12.91 14.81
N ASN A 9 -8.39 14.15 14.44
CA ASN A 9 -9.48 14.41 13.51
C ASN A 9 -9.19 13.85 12.12
N LEU A 10 -7.96 13.97 11.62
CA LEU A 10 -7.54 13.37 10.36
C LEU A 10 -7.64 11.84 10.43
N ALA A 11 -7.16 11.22 11.51
CA ALA A 11 -7.28 9.76 11.70
C ALA A 11 -8.74 9.30 11.71
N GLN A 12 -9.65 10.09 12.29
CA GLN A 12 -11.08 9.81 12.27
C GLN A 12 -11.66 9.96 10.85
N ALA A 13 -11.31 11.03 10.13
CA ALA A 13 -11.75 11.26 8.76
C ALA A 13 -11.27 10.13 7.81
N ILE A 14 -10.02 9.67 7.97
CA ILE A 14 -9.49 8.52 7.23
C ILE A 14 -10.32 7.26 7.51
N LYS A 15 -10.66 6.98 8.78
CA LYS A 15 -11.50 5.82 9.13
C LYS A 15 -12.92 5.92 8.57
N GLU A 16 -13.43 7.14 8.44
CA GLU A 16 -14.77 7.41 7.90
C GLU A 16 -14.80 7.47 6.37
N SER A 17 -13.65 7.50 5.71
CA SER A 17 -13.54 7.52 4.26
C SER A 17 -14.06 6.22 3.63
N GLU A 18 -14.61 6.34 2.43
CA GLU A 18 -15.11 5.18 1.68
C GLU A 18 -13.96 4.23 1.30
N GLU A 19 -12.79 4.77 0.99
CA GLU A 19 -11.57 4.01 0.68
C GLU A 19 -11.19 3.09 1.84
N PHE A 20 -11.12 3.63 3.07
CA PHE A 20 -10.80 2.82 4.25
C PHE A 20 -11.90 1.81 4.56
N LYS A 21 -13.18 2.21 4.53
CA LYS A 21 -14.30 1.30 4.81
C LYS A 21 -14.34 0.12 3.83
N GLN A 22 -14.18 0.38 2.54
CA GLN A 22 -14.15 -0.65 1.51
C GLN A 22 -12.92 -1.56 1.64
N PHE A 23 -11.76 -0.97 1.93
CA PHE A 23 -10.54 -1.72 2.22
C PHE A 23 -10.73 -2.63 3.44
N ASP A 24 -11.18 -2.11 4.58
CA ASP A 24 -11.39 -2.90 5.79
C ASP A 24 -12.45 -3.99 5.62
N ALA A 25 -13.53 -3.72 4.88
CA ALA A 25 -14.55 -4.72 4.55
C ALA A 25 -13.95 -5.86 3.70
N SER A 26 -13.28 -5.53 2.59
CA SER A 26 -12.62 -6.53 1.73
C SER A 26 -11.55 -7.33 2.49
N ARG A 27 -10.81 -6.69 3.40
CA ARG A 27 -9.82 -7.35 4.27
C ARG A 27 -10.45 -8.38 5.20
N LYS A 28 -11.65 -8.09 5.74
CA LYS A 28 -12.38 -9.04 6.59
C LYS A 28 -12.83 -10.25 5.77
N GLU A 29 -13.35 -10.04 4.57
CA GLU A 29 -13.74 -11.11 3.65
C GLU A 29 -12.54 -12.02 3.30
N ILE A 30 -11.36 -11.45 3.01
CA ILE A 30 -10.13 -12.22 2.79
C ILE A 30 -9.76 -13.07 4.01
N LYS A 31 -9.83 -12.50 5.22
CA LYS A 31 -9.49 -13.21 6.47
C LYS A 31 -10.38 -14.39 6.78
N GLU A 32 -11.60 -14.42 6.24
CA GLU A 32 -12.50 -15.57 6.37
C GLU A 32 -12.05 -16.77 5.51
N ASN A 33 -11.15 -16.55 4.54
CA ASN A 33 -10.51 -17.58 3.74
C ASN A 33 -9.00 -17.66 4.04
N PRO A 34 -8.56 -18.59 4.92
CA PRO A 34 -7.16 -18.68 5.34
C PRO A 34 -6.16 -18.86 4.19
N GLN A 35 -6.53 -19.61 3.16
CA GLN A 35 -5.65 -19.84 2.00
C GLN A 35 -5.44 -18.55 1.21
N LEU A 36 -6.51 -17.76 1.05
CA LEU A 36 -6.46 -16.50 0.34
C LEU A 36 -5.75 -15.41 1.16
N ASP A 37 -5.96 -15.37 2.47
CA ASP A 37 -5.25 -14.48 3.40
C ASP A 37 -3.73 -14.74 3.38
N GLU A 38 -3.32 -16.02 3.38
CA GLU A 38 -1.91 -16.40 3.25
C GLU A 38 -1.33 -15.96 1.89
N ALA A 39 -2.03 -16.25 0.78
CA ALA A 39 -1.60 -15.84 -0.56
C ALA A 39 -1.48 -14.31 -0.72
N VAL A 40 -2.43 -13.55 -0.15
CA VAL A 40 -2.40 -12.08 -0.12
C VAL A 40 -1.20 -11.57 0.69
N LYS A 41 -0.92 -12.16 1.86
CA LYS A 41 0.22 -11.78 2.70
C LYS A 41 1.55 -12.06 2.00
N ASP A 42 1.67 -13.20 1.36
CA ASP A 42 2.87 -13.57 0.59
C ASP A 42 3.12 -12.60 -0.56
N LEU A 43 2.06 -12.22 -1.30
CA LEU A 43 2.15 -11.21 -2.35
C LEU A 43 2.64 -9.86 -1.80
N MET A 44 2.08 -9.41 -0.67
CA MET A 44 2.47 -8.13 -0.05
C MET A 44 3.92 -8.15 0.47
N ASN A 45 4.35 -9.23 1.11
CA ASN A 45 5.72 -9.36 1.61
C ASN A 45 6.74 -9.31 0.46
N ARG A 46 6.48 -10.05 -0.63
CA ARG A 46 7.34 -10.04 -1.82
C ARG A 46 7.39 -8.66 -2.47
N GLN A 47 6.26 -7.97 -2.56
CA GLN A 47 6.22 -6.61 -3.09
C GLN A 47 7.05 -5.64 -2.24
N PHE A 48 6.97 -5.77 -0.91
CA PHE A 48 7.76 -4.97 0.02
C PHE A 48 9.26 -5.25 -0.10
N GLU A 49 9.68 -6.51 -0.16
CA GLU A 49 11.08 -6.89 -0.35
C GLU A 49 11.67 -6.30 -1.62
N ILE A 50 10.92 -6.37 -2.73
CA ILE A 50 11.31 -5.78 -4.01
C ILE A 50 11.44 -4.25 -3.90
N GLN A 51 10.46 -3.58 -3.29
CA GLN A 51 10.51 -2.12 -3.11
C GLN A 51 11.66 -1.71 -2.19
N ALA A 52 11.91 -2.44 -1.11
CA ALA A 52 13.02 -2.18 -0.19
C ALA A 52 14.38 -2.35 -0.90
N ALA A 53 14.54 -3.38 -1.73
CA ALA A 53 15.74 -3.59 -2.53
C ALA A 53 15.97 -2.40 -3.49
N GLN A 54 14.93 -1.96 -4.19
CA GLN A 54 14.98 -0.79 -5.09
C GLN A 54 15.38 0.48 -4.34
N MET A 55 14.83 0.71 -3.14
CA MET A 55 15.18 1.86 -2.30
C MET A 55 16.64 1.84 -1.84
N MET A 56 17.24 0.66 -1.68
CA MET A 56 18.66 0.51 -1.36
C MET A 56 19.58 0.62 -2.58
N GLY A 57 19.03 0.91 -3.77
CA GLY A 57 19.79 0.99 -5.01
C GLY A 57 20.15 -0.38 -5.62
N ASN A 58 19.55 -1.46 -5.13
CA ASN A 58 19.71 -2.79 -5.72
C ASN A 58 18.67 -3.01 -6.81
N GLU A 59 19.08 -3.56 -7.96
CA GLU A 59 18.12 -4.04 -8.94
C GLU A 59 17.46 -5.31 -8.41
N PRO A 60 16.12 -5.34 -8.24
CA PRO A 60 15.43 -6.56 -7.89
C PRO A 60 15.64 -7.60 -9.00
N ASP A 61 15.90 -8.84 -8.61
CA ASP A 61 16.20 -9.89 -9.57
C ASP A 61 15.00 -10.16 -10.49
N ALA A 62 15.28 -10.43 -11.77
CA ALA A 62 14.24 -10.61 -12.79
C ALA A 62 13.30 -11.77 -12.46
N GLU A 63 13.80 -12.81 -11.79
CA GLU A 63 13.02 -13.98 -11.37
C GLU A 63 11.99 -13.62 -10.29
N SER A 64 12.35 -12.79 -9.32
CA SER A 64 11.45 -12.29 -8.27
C SER A 64 10.38 -11.37 -8.85
N MET A 65 10.74 -10.53 -9.81
CA MET A 65 9.78 -9.69 -10.53
C MET A 65 8.79 -10.53 -11.33
N GLU A 66 9.27 -11.56 -12.04
CA GLU A 66 8.42 -12.48 -12.81
C GLU A 66 7.48 -13.26 -11.87
N LYS A 67 8.00 -13.80 -10.77
CA LYS A 67 7.21 -14.50 -9.74
C LYS A 67 6.14 -13.60 -9.14
N LEU A 68 6.45 -12.34 -8.85
CA LEU A 68 5.47 -11.37 -8.34
C LEU A 68 4.36 -11.13 -9.36
N GLN A 69 4.71 -10.97 -10.64
CA GLN A 69 3.72 -10.79 -11.71
C GLN A 69 2.80 -12.01 -11.86
N GLN A 70 3.37 -13.22 -11.85
CA GLN A 70 2.60 -14.46 -11.94
C GLN A 70 1.66 -14.63 -10.74
N LEU A 71 2.15 -14.40 -9.51
CA LEU A 71 1.33 -14.47 -8.30
C LEU A 71 0.20 -13.43 -8.35
N SER A 72 0.51 -12.20 -8.75
CA SER A 72 -0.51 -11.17 -8.93
C SER A 72 -1.56 -11.55 -9.98
N ALA A 73 -1.16 -12.16 -11.09
CA ALA A 73 -2.08 -12.60 -12.14
C ALA A 73 -3.02 -13.71 -11.65
N ILE A 74 -2.51 -14.67 -10.88
CA ILE A 74 -3.31 -15.72 -10.25
C ILE A 74 -4.32 -15.10 -9.26
N MET A 75 -3.86 -14.19 -8.40
CA MET A 75 -4.72 -13.52 -7.42
C MET A 75 -5.83 -12.69 -8.06
N MET A 76 -5.59 -12.13 -9.25
CA MET A 76 -6.61 -11.39 -10.00
C MET A 76 -7.70 -12.29 -10.61
N GLN A 77 -7.51 -13.61 -10.66
CA GLN A 77 -8.55 -14.56 -11.08
C GLN A 77 -9.58 -14.83 -9.99
N ASP A 78 -9.20 -14.69 -8.72
CA ASP A 78 -10.11 -14.83 -7.59
C ASP A 78 -10.83 -13.49 -7.33
N PRO A 79 -12.17 -13.43 -7.39
CA PRO A 79 -12.91 -12.18 -7.23
C PRO A 79 -12.72 -11.49 -5.88
N LEU A 80 -12.51 -12.25 -4.79
CA LEU A 80 -12.30 -11.70 -3.46
C LEU A 80 -10.90 -11.07 -3.37
N ALA A 81 -9.88 -11.78 -3.85
CA ALA A 81 -8.53 -11.23 -3.91
C ALA A 81 -8.43 -10.02 -4.83
N ALA A 82 -9.00 -10.09 -6.04
CA ALA A 82 -9.03 -8.97 -6.97
C ALA A 82 -9.69 -7.73 -6.34
N ARG A 83 -10.84 -7.92 -5.68
CA ARG A 83 -11.54 -6.84 -4.95
C ARG A 83 -10.68 -6.26 -3.83
N TYR A 84 -10.03 -7.10 -3.02
CA TYR A 84 -9.15 -6.67 -1.95
C TYR A 84 -7.98 -5.83 -2.48
N LEU A 85 -7.27 -6.32 -3.50
CA LEU A 85 -6.13 -5.62 -4.11
C LEU A 85 -6.55 -4.27 -4.69
N GLN A 86 -7.71 -4.19 -5.36
CA GLN A 86 -8.24 -2.92 -5.85
C GLN A 86 -8.58 -1.94 -4.72
N CYS A 87 -9.22 -2.42 -3.64
CA CYS A 87 -9.53 -1.56 -2.49
C CYS A 87 -8.26 -1.08 -1.79
N GLN A 88 -7.27 -1.95 -1.64
CA GLN A 88 -5.96 -1.62 -1.10
C GLN A 88 -5.26 -0.55 -1.95
N MET A 89 -5.23 -0.70 -3.29
CA MET A 89 -4.63 0.29 -4.17
C MET A 89 -5.29 1.67 -4.02
N ARG A 90 -6.63 1.73 -3.99
CA ARG A 90 -7.36 3.00 -3.78
C ARG A 90 -7.02 3.64 -2.44
N PHE A 91 -7.01 2.85 -1.38
CA PHE A 91 -6.64 3.34 -0.05
C PHE A 91 -5.18 3.82 0.01
N SER A 92 -4.25 3.08 -0.59
CA SER A 92 -2.84 3.47 -0.66
C SER A 92 -2.62 4.78 -1.41
N MET A 93 -3.34 5.02 -2.52
CA MET A 93 -3.27 6.29 -3.26
C MET A 93 -3.74 7.46 -2.40
N MET A 94 -4.91 7.34 -1.76
CA MET A 94 -5.43 8.37 -0.85
C MET A 94 -4.42 8.67 0.28
N MET A 95 -3.85 7.62 0.88
CA MET A 95 -2.86 7.79 1.96
C MET A 95 -1.57 8.44 1.47
N ALA A 96 -1.10 8.12 0.26
CA ALA A 96 0.07 8.76 -0.33
C ALA A 96 -0.15 10.27 -0.50
N ASP A 97 -1.34 10.69 -0.96
CA ASP A 97 -1.69 12.11 -1.06
C ASP A 97 -1.73 12.80 0.30
N VAL A 98 -2.31 12.14 1.31
CA VAL A 98 -2.32 12.64 2.70
C VAL A 98 -0.90 12.81 3.24
N TYR A 99 -0.02 11.81 3.04
CA TYR A 99 1.37 11.90 3.48
C TYR A 99 2.13 13.00 2.77
N LYS A 100 1.89 13.20 1.47
CA LYS A 100 2.49 14.30 0.71
C LYS A 100 2.09 15.66 1.27
N ILE A 101 0.79 15.89 1.52
CA ILE A 101 0.28 17.15 2.10
C ILE A 101 0.95 17.44 3.45
N ILE A 102 1.10 16.42 4.30
CA ILE A 102 1.76 16.58 5.60
C ILE A 102 3.26 16.84 5.42
N GLY A 103 3.92 16.06 4.56
CA GLY A 103 5.36 16.12 4.31
C GLY A 103 5.84 17.45 3.73
N GLU A 104 5.04 18.07 2.85
CA GLU A 104 5.31 19.40 2.28
C GLU A 104 5.43 20.47 3.38
N THR A 105 4.66 20.36 4.48
CA THR A 105 4.71 21.36 5.56
C THR A 105 5.92 21.22 6.46
N ALA A 106 6.53 20.03 6.51
CA ALA A 106 7.64 19.73 7.40
C ALA A 106 9.01 19.93 6.74
N ASP A 107 9.04 20.33 5.46
CA ASP A 107 10.25 20.39 4.61
C ASP A 107 11.03 19.06 4.62
N MET A 108 10.35 17.96 4.92
CA MET A 108 10.96 16.64 5.13
C MET A 108 11.22 15.86 3.84
N GLY A 109 11.02 16.47 2.66
CA GLY A 109 11.33 15.82 1.38
C GLY A 109 10.58 14.51 1.11
N ILE A 110 9.49 14.21 1.83
CA ILE A 110 8.69 12.98 1.66
C ILE A 110 7.67 13.20 0.54
N GLY A 111 8.16 13.44 -0.68
CA GLY A 111 7.40 13.32 -1.91
C GLY A 111 7.57 11.92 -2.53
N PRO A 112 6.67 11.46 -3.42
CA PRO A 112 6.83 10.17 -4.07
C PRO A 112 8.05 10.24 -5.01
N ALA A 113 9.04 9.39 -4.75
CA ALA A 113 10.32 9.27 -5.44
C ALA A 113 11.31 10.43 -5.23
N ALA A 114 12.12 10.33 -4.17
CA ALA A 114 13.48 10.87 -4.20
C ALA A 114 14.33 9.98 -5.14
N GLY A 115 14.14 10.17 -6.44
CA GLY A 115 15.08 9.78 -7.48
C GLY A 115 15.82 11.02 -7.96
N GLY A 116 17.16 11.01 -7.84
CA GLY A 116 18.07 12.09 -8.24
C GLY A 116 18.17 13.18 -7.16
N GLU A 117 19.34 13.63 -6.73
CA GLU A 117 20.48 14.00 -7.55
C GLU A 117 21.80 13.47 -6.95
N ASN A 118 22.59 12.80 -7.80
CA ASN A 118 24.03 12.68 -7.60
C ASN A 118 24.64 14.05 -7.93
N GLU A 119 25.40 14.61 -7.00
CA GLU A 119 26.52 15.52 -7.27
C GLU A 119 27.75 15.05 -6.48
#